data_AF-A0A651E677-F1
#
_entry.id   AF-A0A651E677-F1
#
_cell.length_a   1.000
_cell.length_b   1.000
_cell.length_c   1.000
_cell.angle_alpha   90.00
_cell.angle_beta   90.00
_cell.angle_gamma   90.00
#
_symmetry.space_group_name_H-M   'P 1'
#
loop_
_entity.id
_entity.type
_entity.pdbx_description
1 polymer ?
#
loop_
_entity_poly.entity_id
_entity_poly.type
_entity_poly.pdbx_seq_one_letter_code
_entity_poly.pdbx_strand_id
1 'polypeptide(L)'
;MLDRYVETLNRLRIGVLILSVIAVLVGVAGVRRLDVDTDFDVFMPSDSVRMRALRSMTDSFGDSDQLLVIAEVLGPESPSERTLLNAVQDFPAISRNLERVSGVSAAPSPVPDALLELEGDALAAALEAFQEMS
;
A
#
# COMPACT_ATOMS: atom_id res chain seq x y z
N MET A 1 49.94 -5.22 29.29
CA MET A 1 49.49 -4.92 27.90
C MET A 1 48.48 -3.77 27.90
N LEU A 2 47.51 -3.80 28.83
CA LEU A 2 46.53 -2.74 29.07
C LEU A 2 47.16 -1.38 29.44
N ASP A 3 48.20 -1.39 30.29
CA ASP A 3 48.85 -0.15 30.75
C ASP A 3 49.49 0.65 29.60
N ARG A 4 50.08 -0.05 28.63
CA ARG A 4 50.69 0.55 27.44
C ARG A 4 49.64 1.16 26.51
N TYR A 5 48.42 0.61 26.50
CA TYR A 5 47.29 1.13 25.73
C TYR A 5 46.73 2.41 26.36
N VAL A 6 46.54 2.41 27.68
CA VAL A 6 46.07 3.58 28.46
C VAL A 6 47.05 4.74 28.35
N GLU A 7 48.36 4.48 28.41
CA GLU A 7 49.39 5.52 28.30
C GLU A 7 49.42 6.15 26.89
N THR A 8 49.22 5.35 25.85
CA THR A 8 49.09 5.84 24.47
C THR A 8 47.82 6.67 24.28
N LEU A 9 46.71 6.25 24.91
CA LEU A 9 45.44 6.97 24.91
C LEU A 9 45.54 8.32 25.62
N ASN A 10 46.25 8.38 26.75
CA ASN A 10 46.42 9.61 27.53
C ASN A 10 47.31 10.62 26.80
N ARG A 11 48.35 10.15 26.10
CA ARG A 11 49.21 11.00 25.26
C ARG A 11 48.47 11.60 24.06
N LEU A 12 47.51 10.86 23.49
CA LEU A 12 46.70 11.27 22.34
C LEU A 12 45.28 11.68 22.73
N ARG A 13 45.03 12.00 24.01
CA ARG A 13 43.69 12.18 24.59
C ARG A 13 42.78 13.11 23.79
N ILE A 14 43.31 14.24 23.30
CA ILE A 14 42.55 15.21 22.52
C ILE A 14 42.20 14.63 21.14
N GLY A 15 43.15 13.96 20.49
CA GLY A 15 42.92 13.32 19.19
C GLY A 15 41.90 12.19 19.25
N VAL A 16 41.94 11.37 20.31
CA VAL A 16 40.95 10.29 20.53
C VAL A 16 39.56 10.87 20.81
N LEU A 17 39.47 11.97 21.56
CA LEU A 17 38.21 12.64 21.86
C LEU A 17 37.61 13.25 20.59
N ILE A 18 38.41 13.97 19.79
CA ILE A 18 38.00 14.52 18.49
C ILE A 18 37.54 13.39 17.55
N LEU A 19 38.32 12.31 17.45
CA LEU A 19 37.97 11.17 16.60
C LEU A 19 36.65 10.51 17.03
N SER A 20 36.43 10.37 18.34
CA SER A 20 35.18 9.84 18.89
C SER A 20 33.99 10.73 18.56
N VAL A 21 34.15 12.05 18.69
CA VAL A 21 33.10 13.02 18.33
C VAL A 21 32.81 12.96 16.83
N ILE A 22 33.84 12.89 15.99
CA ILE A 22 33.66 12.74 14.53
C ILE A 22 32.93 11.44 14.21
N ALA A 23 33.29 10.31 14.84
CA ALA A 23 32.62 9.03 14.63
C ALA A 23 31.12 9.09 15.00
N VAL A 24 30.78 9.77 16.10
CA VAL A 24 29.38 10.01 16.49
C VAL A 24 28.66 10.89 15.46
N LEU A 25 29.29 11.97 15.00
CA LEU A 25 28.70 12.85 13.99
C LEU A 25 28.46 12.13 12.65
N VAL A 26 29.40 11.26 12.24
CA VAL A 26 29.24 10.41 11.05
C VAL A 26 28.09 9.41 11.25
N GLY A 27 27.99 8.80 12.43
CA GLY A 27 26.86 7.93 12.77
C GLY A 27 25.51 8.65 12.68
N VAL A 28 25.41 9.84 13.27
CA VAL A 28 24.19 10.68 13.20
C VAL A 28 23.86 11.08 11.76
N ALA A 29 24.87 11.42 10.96
CA ALA A 29 24.68 11.71 9.54
C ALA A 29 24.20 10.48 8.75
N GLY A 30 24.72 9.29 9.09
CA GLY A 30 24.30 8.01 8.49
C GLY A 30 22.87 7.62 8.85
N VAL A 31 22.43 7.86 10.09
CA VAL A 31 21.05 7.58 10.54
C VAL A 31 20.02 8.37 9.71
N ARG A 32 20.35 9.60 9.29
CA ARG A 32 19.46 10.38 8.41
C ARG A 32 19.32 9.81 7.00
N ARG A 33 20.17 8.87 6.60
CA ARG A 33 20.15 8.19 5.30
C ARG A 33 19.71 6.74 5.42
N LEU A 34 19.19 6.33 6.57
CA LEU A 34 18.66 4.99 6.75
C LEU A 34 17.34 4.92 5.98
N ASP A 35 17.42 4.45 4.74
CA ASP A 35 16.26 4.13 3.92
C ASP A 35 15.89 2.67 4.22
N VAL A 36 14.68 2.46 4.71
CA VAL A 36 14.20 1.11 5.02
C VAL A 36 13.38 0.67 3.84
N ASP A 37 14.02 -0.11 2.97
CA ASP A 37 13.34 -0.78 1.88
C ASP A 37 12.43 -1.88 2.45
N THR A 38 11.12 -1.70 2.33
CA THR A 38 10.11 -2.66 2.77
C THR A 38 9.66 -3.60 1.66
N ASP A 39 10.24 -3.49 0.46
CA ASP A 39 9.79 -4.27 -0.68
C ASP A 39 10.22 -5.73 -0.52
N PHE A 40 9.23 -6.61 -0.62
CA PHE A 40 9.45 -8.05 -0.54
C PHE A 40 10.30 -8.59 -1.69
N ASP A 41 10.44 -7.82 -2.76
CA ASP A 41 11.21 -8.15 -3.95
C ASP A 41 12.71 -8.27 -3.68
N VAL A 42 13.22 -7.59 -2.64
CA VAL A 42 14.64 -7.67 -2.23
C VAL A 42 15.01 -9.10 -1.79
N PHE A 43 14.05 -9.88 -1.32
CA PHE A 43 14.26 -11.26 -0.91
C PHE A 43 14.16 -12.27 -2.06
N MET A 44 13.79 -11.84 -3.27
CA MET A 44 13.67 -12.70 -4.45
C MET A 44 14.90 -12.59 -5.35
N PRO A 45 15.48 -13.73 -5.82
CA PRO A 45 16.56 -13.69 -6.80
C PRO A 45 16.09 -13.00 -8.09
N SER A 46 16.87 -12.01 -8.54
CA SER A 46 16.57 -11.18 -9.71
C SER A 46 16.33 -11.97 -11.01
N ASP A 47 16.97 -13.15 -11.11
CA ASP A 47 16.96 -13.99 -12.32
C ASP A 47 15.93 -15.11 -12.24
N SER A 48 15.15 -15.17 -11.16
CA SER A 48 14.13 -16.19 -10.99
C SER A 48 13.04 -16.09 -12.07
N VAL A 49 12.44 -17.24 -12.41
CA VAL A 49 11.29 -17.30 -13.34
C VAL A 49 10.13 -16.43 -12.82
N ARG A 50 9.95 -16.38 -11.49
CA ARG A 50 8.90 -15.58 -10.84
C ARG A 50 9.13 -14.08 -11.01
N MET A 51 10.36 -13.60 -10.81
CA MET A 51 10.70 -12.18 -11.00
C MET A 51 10.51 -11.73 -12.45
N ARG A 52 10.84 -12.58 -13.42
CA ARG A 52 10.58 -12.29 -14.85
C ARG A 52 9.09 -12.22 -15.17
N ALA A 53 8.29 -13.12 -14.59
CA ALA A 53 6.84 -13.07 -14.75
C ALA A 53 6.25 -11.82 -14.11
N LEU A 54 6.70 -11.46 -12.90
CA LEU A 54 6.27 -10.25 -12.20
C LEU A 54 6.60 -8.99 -13.01
N ARG A 55 7.86 -8.83 -13.46
CA ARG A 55 8.25 -7.72 -14.36
C ARG A 55 7.41 -7.67 -15.63
N SER A 56 7.15 -8.82 -16.26
CA SER A 56 6.31 -8.87 -17.45
C SER A 56 4.85 -8.44 -17.17
N MET A 57 4.32 -8.74 -15.98
CA MET A 57 3.01 -8.27 -15.55
C MET A 57 3.04 -6.75 -15.32
N THR A 58 4.05 -6.25 -14.61
CA THR A 58 4.24 -4.82 -14.36
C THR A 58 4.39 -4.02 -15.65
N ASP A 59 5.18 -4.52 -16.62
CA ASP A 59 5.38 -3.88 -17.92
C ASP A 59 4.08 -3.86 -18.76
N SER A 60 3.21 -4.86 -18.59
CA SER A 60 1.98 -4.99 -19.39
C SER A 60 0.78 -4.28 -18.78
N PHE A 61 0.67 -4.27 -17.44
CA PHE A 61 -0.52 -3.83 -16.72
C PHE A 61 -0.27 -2.62 -15.80
N GLY A 62 0.98 -2.16 -15.68
CA GLY A 62 1.39 -1.12 -14.74
C GLY A 62 1.77 -1.67 -13.38
N ASP A 63 2.08 -0.78 -12.44
CA ASP A 63 2.56 -1.14 -11.11
C ASP A 63 1.58 -2.05 -10.35
N SER A 64 2.11 -2.97 -9.55
CA SER A 64 1.32 -3.96 -8.80
C SER A 64 0.79 -3.44 -7.46
N ASP A 65 1.06 -2.18 -7.14
CA ASP A 65 0.60 -1.51 -5.93
C ASP A 65 -0.91 -1.33 -5.95
N GLN A 66 -1.60 -2.39 -5.54
CA GLN A 66 -3.05 -2.47 -5.45
C GLN A 66 -3.48 -2.46 -4.00
N LEU A 67 -4.41 -1.58 -3.67
CA LEU A 67 -5.10 -1.57 -2.39
C LEU A 67 -6.51 -2.08 -2.57
N LEU A 68 -6.81 -3.23 -1.95
CA LEU A 68 -8.19 -3.72 -1.85
C LEU A 68 -8.89 -3.03 -0.68
N VAL A 69 -9.83 -2.15 -0.98
CA VAL A 69 -10.66 -1.49 0.03
C VAL A 69 -11.98 -2.23 0.15
N ILE A 70 -12.26 -2.77 1.34
CA ILE A 70 -13.53 -3.41 1.66
C ILE A 70 -14.35 -2.42 2.49
N ALA A 71 -15.52 -2.05 1.98
CA ALA A 71 -16.47 -1.20 2.68
C ALA A 71 -17.74 -1.98 3.00
N GLU A 72 -18.24 -1.81 4.22
CA GLU A 72 -19.49 -2.41 4.67
C GLU A 72 -20.63 -1.41 4.46
N VAL A 73 -21.70 -1.85 3.81
CA VAL A 73 -22.93 -1.07 3.66
C VAL A 73 -23.83 -1.41 4.85
N LEU A 74 -24.05 -0.41 5.73
CA LEU A 74 -24.85 -0.60 6.93
C LEU A 74 -26.31 -0.88 6.54
N GLY A 75 -26.80 -2.06 6.92
CA GLY A 75 -28.16 -2.51 6.65
C GLY A 75 -28.58 -3.64 7.61
N PRO A 76 -29.83 -4.13 7.51
CA PRO A 76 -30.26 -5.32 8.25
C PRO A 76 -29.36 -6.53 7.93
N GLU A 77 -29.20 -7.47 8.87
CA GLU A 77 -28.31 -8.65 8.74
C GLU A 77 -28.61 -9.54 7.52
N SER A 78 -29.84 -9.49 7.00
CA SER A 78 -30.21 -10.11 5.72
C SER A 78 -30.10 -9.07 4.60
N PRO A 79 -29.45 -9.40 3.47
CA PRO A 79 -29.36 -8.51 2.31
C PRO A 79 -30.78 -8.21 1.80
N SER A 80 -31.32 -7.10 2.27
CA SER A 80 -32.58 -6.57 1.77
C SER A 80 -32.35 -5.84 0.46
N GLU A 81 -33.38 -5.77 -0.38
CA GLU A 81 -33.39 -4.97 -1.62
C GLU A 81 -32.90 -3.53 -1.37
N ARG A 82 -33.24 -2.95 -0.20
CA ARG A 82 -32.77 -1.63 0.23
C ARG A 82 -31.26 -1.59 0.50
N THR A 83 -30.68 -2.65 1.08
CA THR A 83 -29.24 -2.74 1.33
C THR A 83 -28.46 -2.77 0.02
N LEU A 84 -28.95 -3.53 -0.96
CA LEU A 84 -28.37 -3.59 -2.29
C LEU A 84 -28.51 -2.27 -3.06
N LEU A 85 -29.68 -1.64 -2.96
CA LEU A 85 -29.90 -0.33 -3.58
C LEU A 85 -28.94 0.73 -3.03
N ASN A 86 -28.73 0.74 -1.71
CA ASN A 86 -27.74 1.61 -1.08
C ASN A 86 -26.33 1.29 -1.57
N ALA A 87 -25.96 0.00 -1.65
CA ALA A 87 -24.65 -0.42 -2.16
C ALA A 87 -24.38 0.07 -3.61
N VAL A 88 -25.38 -0.07 -4.49
CA VAL A 88 -25.30 0.39 -5.89
C VAL A 88 -25.05 1.89 -5.97
N GLN A 89 -25.54 2.68 -5.02
CA GLN A 89 -25.35 4.13 -4.98
C GLN A 89 -24.04 4.54 -4.28
N ASP A 90 -23.70 3.87 -3.18
CA ASP A 90 -22.59 4.25 -2.30
C ASP A 90 -21.24 3.85 -2.88
N PHE A 91 -21.09 2.65 -3.46
CA PHE A 91 -19.81 2.19 -4.00
C PHE A 91 -19.26 3.08 -5.13
N PRO A 92 -20.06 3.50 -6.13
CA PRO A 92 -19.60 4.47 -7.13
C PRO A 92 -19.24 5.84 -6.52
N ALA A 93 -19.92 6.25 -5.45
CA ALA A 93 -19.57 7.49 -4.75
C ALA A 93 -18.21 7.38 -4.04
N ILE A 94 -17.95 6.25 -3.37
CA ILE A 94 -16.67 5.95 -2.73
C ILE A 94 -15.54 5.91 -3.78
N SER A 95 -15.74 5.18 -4.87
CA SER A 95 -14.79 5.09 -5.99
C SER A 95 -14.40 6.47 -6.51
N ARG A 96 -15.38 7.33 -6.84
CA ARG A 96 -15.11 8.72 -7.29
C ARG A 96 -14.41 9.59 -6.26
N ASN A 97 -14.59 9.31 -4.98
CA ASN A 97 -13.87 10.03 -3.92
C ASN A 97 -12.42 9.53 -3.78
N LEU A 98 -12.18 8.23 -3.95
CA LEU A 98 -10.83 7.66 -3.95
C LEU A 98 -10.00 8.19 -5.13
N GLU A 99 -10.59 8.36 -6.31
CA GLU A 99 -9.92 8.95 -7.48
C GLU A 99 -9.46 10.40 -7.26
N ARG A 100 -10.02 11.11 -6.27
CA ARG A 100 -9.60 12.47 -5.90
C ARG A 100 -8.40 12.50 -4.96
N VAL A 101 -8.03 11.35 -4.38
CA VAL A 101 -6.89 11.26 -3.47
C VAL A 101 -5.60 11.31 -4.29
N SER A 102 -4.68 12.20 -3.89
CA SER A 102 -3.38 12.32 -4.55
C SER A 102 -2.64 10.99 -4.54
N GLY A 103 -2.21 10.53 -5.71
CA GLY A 103 -1.48 9.27 -5.89
C GLY A 103 -2.34 8.08 -6.31
N VAL A 104 -3.68 8.21 -6.32
CA VAL A 104 -4.57 7.18 -6.87
C VAL A 104 -4.67 7.37 -8.39
N SER A 105 -4.28 6.35 -9.15
CA SER A 105 -4.39 6.36 -10.62
C SER A 105 -5.78 5.98 -11.11
N ALA A 106 -6.39 4.98 -10.46
CA ALA A 106 -7.73 4.47 -10.74
C ALA A 106 -8.33 3.83 -9.49
N ALA A 107 -9.64 3.93 -9.33
CA ALA A 107 -10.37 3.22 -8.27
C ALA A 107 -11.64 2.56 -8.85
N PRO A 108 -11.52 1.40 -9.49
CA PRO A 108 -12.67 0.75 -10.14
C PRO A 108 -13.76 0.40 -9.11
N SER A 109 -15.01 0.75 -9.44
CA SER A 109 -16.18 0.37 -8.65
C SER A 109 -16.55 -1.10 -8.92
N PRO A 110 -16.99 -1.86 -7.91
CA PRO A 110 -17.53 -3.21 -8.11
C PRO A 110 -18.92 -3.19 -8.78
N VAL A 111 -19.58 -2.02 -8.82
CA VAL A 111 -20.90 -1.82 -9.44
C VAL A 111 -20.71 -1.45 -10.92
N PRO A 112 -21.24 -2.25 -11.87
CA PRO A 112 -21.19 -1.92 -13.29
C PRO A 112 -21.97 -0.65 -13.63
N ASP A 113 -21.45 0.16 -14.54
CA ASP A 113 -22.11 1.40 -15.00
C ASP A 113 -23.51 1.13 -15.57
N ALA A 114 -23.71 -0.03 -16.20
CA ALA A 114 -25.00 -0.45 -16.73
C ALA A 114 -26.11 -0.52 -15.67
N LEU A 115 -25.79 -0.78 -14.40
CA LEU A 115 -26.78 -0.75 -13.31
C LEU A 115 -27.14 0.68 -12.89
N LEU A 116 -26.25 1.64 -13.11
CA LEU A 116 -26.50 3.05 -12.78
C LEU A 116 -27.42 3.73 -13.78
N GLU A 117 -27.53 3.19 -14.99
CA GLU A 117 -28.43 3.66 -16.04
C GLU A 117 -29.87 3.13 -15.89
N LEU A 118 -30.07 2.11 -15.05
CA LEU A 118 -31.40 1.54 -14.80
C LEU A 118 -32.15 2.36 -13.75
N GLU A 119 -33.41 2.68 -14.05
CA GLU A 119 -34.29 3.41 -13.13
C GLU A 119 -35.51 2.57 -12.72
N GLY A 120 -35.98 2.77 -11.49
CA GLY A 120 -37.24 2.21 -10.97
C GLY A 120 -37.29 0.68 -11.01
N ASP A 121 -38.37 0.15 -11.58
CA ASP A 121 -38.67 -1.30 -11.58
C ASP A 121 -37.62 -2.14 -12.33
N ALA A 122 -36.93 -1.56 -13.32
CA ALA A 122 -35.90 -2.25 -14.07
C ALA A 122 -34.64 -2.50 -13.23
N LEU A 123 -34.31 -1.58 -12.32
CA LEU A 123 -33.22 -1.73 -11.37
C LEU A 123 -33.58 -2.78 -10.30
N ALA A 124 -34.80 -2.72 -9.76
CA ALA A 124 -35.29 -3.70 -8.79
C ALA A 124 -35.23 -5.14 -9.35
N ALA A 125 -35.73 -5.34 -10.57
CA ALA A 125 -35.71 -6.65 -11.23
C ALA A 125 -34.27 -7.15 -11.51
N ALA A 126 -33.35 -6.25 -11.87
CA ALA A 126 -31.95 -6.60 -12.07
C ALA A 126 -31.25 -7.00 -10.75
N LEU A 127 -31.58 -6.34 -9.64
CA LEU A 127 -31.04 -6.67 -8.32
C LEU A 127 -31.60 -7.99 -7.79
N GLU A 128 -32.89 -8.26 -8.01
CA GLU A 128 -33.53 -9.53 -7.64
C GLU A 128 -32.90 -10.70 -8.41
N ALA A 129 -32.71 -10.56 -9.73
CA ALA A 129 -32.02 -11.57 -10.54
C ALA A 129 -30.58 -11.81 -10.06
N PHE A 130 -29.90 -10.77 -9.55
CA PHE A 130 -28.55 -10.90 -9.02
C PHE A 130 -28.52 -11.69 -7.70
N GLN A 131 -29.52 -11.50 -6.83
CA GLN A 131 -29.66 -12.27 -5.58
C GLN A 131 -29.96 -13.75 -5.85
N GLU A 132 -30.73 -14.09 -6.87
CA GLU A 132 -31.02 -15.49 -7.21
C GLU A 132 -29.78 -16.25 -7.74
N MET A 133 -28.78 -15.54 -8.24
CA MET A 133 -27.55 -16.14 -8.77
C MET A 133 -26.44 -16.36 -7.73
N SER A 134 -26.56 -15.75 -6.54
CA SER A 134 -25.57 -15.85 -5.44
C SER A 134 -25.95 -16.90 -4.41
#